data_AF-A0A6J7FIH6-F1
#
_entry.id   AF-A0A6J7FIH6-F1
#
_cell.length_a   1.000
_cell.length_b   1.000
_cell.length_c   1.000
_cell.angle_alpha   90.00
_cell.angle_beta   90.00
_cell.angle_gamma   90.00
#
_symmetry.space_group_name_H-M   'P 1'
#
loop_
_entity.id
_entity.type
_entity.pdbx_description
1 polymer ?
#
loop_
_entity_poly.entity_id
_entity_poly.type
_entity_poly.pdbx_seq_one_letter_code
_entity_poly.pdbx_strand_id
1 'polypeptide(L)'
;MSVTHVAAKRYEGSGFTQAALRGATYLGANQIADIANGAAASLKKSPSYAYVYINHLDAAGHDEGVGSEKWFAACLSIEELLKALLHKLPKGTRIWVTSDHGMVNVAEKIILGQDNSLMNNVTLVGGEPRARHIYLREGSEQETAIDWREQLGEYADIYTRTEAIAAGLFGAEVSLDSSERMGDLIAIAKGGAILIDPTRVSQESAMVGHHGGLETAETSIPLFTQTI
;
A
#
# COMPACT_ATOMS: atom_id res chain seq x y z
N MET A 1 20.57 -16.55 -13.28
CA MET A 1 19.10 -16.64 -13.35
C MET A 1 18.58 -15.37 -14.00
N SER A 2 17.74 -15.44 -15.03
CA SER A 2 17.14 -14.24 -15.62
C SER A 2 15.95 -13.78 -14.78
N VAL A 3 15.90 -12.49 -14.44
CA VAL A 3 14.83 -11.89 -13.64
C VAL A 3 14.12 -10.86 -14.52
N THR A 4 12.80 -11.00 -14.69
CA THR A 4 11.99 -10.02 -15.42
C THR A 4 10.94 -9.42 -14.49
N HIS A 5 10.74 -8.11 -14.56
CA HIS A 5 9.59 -7.42 -14.01
C HIS A 5 8.61 -7.12 -15.14
N VAL A 6 7.38 -7.63 -15.06
CA VAL A 6 6.31 -7.38 -16.04
C VAL A 6 5.23 -6.54 -15.39
N ALA A 7 5.08 -5.30 -15.84
CA ALA A 7 4.06 -4.37 -15.30
C ALA A 7 3.72 -3.25 -16.28
N ALA A 8 2.80 -2.36 -15.89
CA ALA A 8 2.33 -1.26 -16.73
C ALA A 8 3.49 -0.35 -17.19
N LYS A 9 3.50 -0.01 -18.48
CA LYS A 9 4.57 0.78 -19.13
C LYS A 9 4.90 2.10 -18.41
N ARG A 10 3.90 2.72 -17.77
CA ARG A 10 4.06 3.98 -17.03
C ARG A 10 5.05 3.90 -15.86
N TYR A 11 5.33 2.71 -15.33
CA TYR A 11 6.29 2.54 -14.22
C TYR A 11 7.72 2.28 -14.71
N GLU A 12 7.91 2.02 -15.99
CA GLU A 12 9.22 1.77 -16.59
C GLU A 12 10.14 2.98 -16.39
N GLY A 13 11.31 2.75 -15.77
CA GLY A 13 12.27 3.82 -15.49
C GLY A 13 11.89 4.76 -14.34
N SER A 14 10.75 4.57 -13.67
CA SER A 14 10.39 5.35 -12.48
C SER A 14 11.41 5.17 -11.36
N GLY A 15 11.67 6.23 -10.58
CA GLY A 15 12.64 6.20 -9.49
C GLY A 15 12.37 5.09 -8.47
N PHE A 16 11.09 4.87 -8.13
CA PHE A 16 10.70 3.79 -7.23
C PHE A 16 11.01 2.40 -7.79
N THR A 17 10.68 2.14 -9.07
CA THR A 17 11.00 0.86 -9.72
C THR A 17 12.51 0.62 -9.75
N GLN A 18 13.29 1.65 -10.06
CA GLN A 18 14.76 1.55 -10.06
C GLN A 18 15.31 1.32 -8.66
N ALA A 19 14.73 1.93 -7.62
CA ALA A 19 15.19 1.73 -6.25
C ALA A 19 14.86 0.32 -5.73
N ALA A 20 13.62 -0.14 -5.91
CA ALA A 20 13.11 -1.38 -5.33
C ALA A 20 13.47 -2.63 -6.15
N LEU A 21 13.58 -2.51 -7.48
CA LEU A 21 13.59 -3.65 -8.41
C LEU A 21 14.78 -3.59 -9.39
N ARG A 22 15.85 -2.86 -9.03
CA ARG A 22 17.10 -2.83 -9.80
C ARG A 22 17.63 -4.23 -10.12
N GLY A 23 18.16 -4.38 -11.33
CA GLY A 23 18.77 -5.63 -11.80
C GLY A 23 17.79 -6.58 -12.50
N ALA A 24 16.47 -6.35 -12.41
CA ALA A 24 15.49 -7.02 -13.26
C ALA A 24 15.43 -6.37 -14.64
N THR A 25 15.20 -7.18 -15.69
CA THR A 25 14.78 -6.64 -17.00
C THR A 25 13.33 -6.19 -16.90
N TYR A 26 13.07 -4.92 -17.19
CA TYR A 26 11.69 -4.41 -17.19
C TYR A 26 11.00 -4.74 -18.52
N LEU A 27 9.77 -5.23 -18.46
CA LEU A 27 8.91 -5.49 -19.61
C LEU A 27 7.59 -4.76 -19.39
N GLY A 28 7.46 -3.61 -20.05
CA GLY A 28 6.26 -2.79 -19.99
C GLY A 28 5.10 -3.36 -20.81
N ALA A 29 4.01 -3.73 -20.14
CA ALA A 29 2.78 -4.26 -20.74
C ALA A 29 1.54 -3.75 -20.00
N ASN A 30 0.53 -3.30 -20.75
CA ASN A 30 -0.71 -2.75 -20.18
C ASN A 30 -1.92 -3.68 -20.36
N GLN A 31 -1.91 -4.49 -21.42
CA GLN A 31 -3.00 -5.42 -21.71
C GLN A 31 -2.70 -6.77 -21.07
N ILE A 32 -3.73 -7.42 -20.52
CA ILE A 32 -3.61 -8.74 -19.87
C ILE A 32 -2.91 -9.75 -20.78
N ALA A 33 -3.26 -9.79 -22.05
CA ALA A 33 -2.66 -10.69 -23.02
C ALA A 33 -1.15 -10.44 -23.19
N ASP A 34 -0.73 -9.17 -23.23
CA ASP A 34 0.68 -8.80 -23.36
C ASP A 34 1.47 -9.14 -22.09
N ILE A 35 0.87 -8.91 -20.91
CA ILE A 35 1.45 -9.28 -19.62
C ILE A 35 1.70 -10.79 -19.57
N ALA A 36 0.69 -11.60 -19.91
CA ALA A 36 0.80 -13.06 -19.90
C ALA A 36 1.81 -13.57 -20.93
N ASN A 37 1.83 -13.00 -22.14
CA ASN A 37 2.81 -13.34 -23.18
C ASN A 37 4.24 -12.98 -22.75
N GLY A 38 4.43 -11.81 -22.14
CA GLY A 38 5.71 -11.36 -21.60
C GLY A 38 6.23 -12.29 -20.51
N ALA A 39 5.39 -12.61 -19.53
CA ALA A 39 5.74 -13.54 -18.45
C ALA A 39 6.14 -14.93 -19.00
N ALA A 40 5.35 -15.48 -19.93
CA ALA A 40 5.65 -16.77 -20.55
C ALA A 40 6.96 -16.74 -21.35
N ALA A 41 7.24 -15.66 -22.08
CA ALA A 41 8.49 -15.50 -22.82
C ALA A 41 9.70 -15.42 -21.88
N SER A 42 9.59 -14.68 -20.77
CA SER A 42 10.64 -14.54 -19.75
C SER A 42 11.02 -15.84 -19.05
N LEU A 43 10.07 -16.78 -18.97
CA LEU A 43 10.27 -18.06 -18.29
C LEU A 43 10.76 -19.21 -19.19
N LYS A 44 10.98 -18.96 -20.49
CA LYS A 44 11.42 -20.02 -21.44
C LYS A 44 12.81 -20.59 -21.16
N LYS A 45 13.72 -19.79 -20.59
CA LYS A 45 15.09 -20.24 -20.25
C LYS A 45 15.16 -20.52 -18.76
N SER A 46 15.79 -21.62 -18.36
CA SER A 46 16.01 -21.95 -16.95
C SER A 46 17.48 -21.73 -16.56
N PRO A 47 17.78 -21.22 -15.35
CA PRO A 47 16.84 -20.72 -14.34
C PRO A 47 16.33 -19.31 -14.66
N SER A 48 15.03 -19.07 -14.44
CA SER A 48 14.36 -17.78 -14.63
C SER A 48 13.33 -17.49 -13.54
N TYR A 49 13.01 -16.21 -13.38
CA TYR A 49 11.98 -15.69 -12.48
C TYR A 49 11.29 -14.48 -13.12
N ALA A 50 9.97 -14.43 -13.03
CA ALA A 50 9.15 -13.32 -13.51
C ALA A 50 8.31 -12.77 -12.36
N TYR A 51 8.45 -11.48 -12.07
CA TYR A 51 7.61 -10.74 -11.15
C TYR A 51 6.56 -9.98 -11.96
N VAL A 52 5.29 -10.36 -11.83
CA VAL A 52 4.18 -9.73 -12.56
C VAL A 52 3.41 -8.84 -11.59
N TYR A 53 3.25 -7.56 -11.93
CA TYR A 53 2.53 -6.58 -11.11
C TYR A 53 1.41 -5.91 -11.91
N ILE A 54 0.22 -5.87 -11.32
CA ILE A 54 -0.96 -5.15 -11.81
C ILE A 54 -1.62 -4.42 -10.65
N ASN A 55 -2.22 -3.25 -10.92
CA ASN A 55 -2.85 -2.42 -9.88
C ASN A 55 -4.34 -2.15 -10.14
N HIS A 56 -5.01 -2.99 -10.93
CA HIS A 56 -6.40 -2.74 -11.35
C HIS A 56 -7.36 -2.70 -10.15
N LEU A 57 -7.21 -3.64 -9.21
CA LEU A 57 -8.04 -3.72 -8.00
C LEU A 57 -7.85 -2.51 -7.10
N ASP A 58 -6.59 -2.15 -6.86
CA ASP A 58 -6.19 -0.98 -6.09
C ASP A 58 -6.77 0.31 -6.67
N ALA A 59 -6.54 0.55 -7.97
CA ALA A 59 -7.05 1.73 -8.67
C ALA A 59 -8.58 1.81 -8.65
N ALA A 60 -9.28 0.69 -8.83
CA ALA A 60 -10.74 0.64 -8.75
C ALA A 60 -11.24 0.88 -7.31
N GLY A 61 -10.55 0.34 -6.31
CA GLY A 61 -10.86 0.53 -4.89
C GLY A 61 -10.72 1.99 -4.47
N HIS A 62 -9.65 2.66 -4.87
CA HIS A 62 -9.49 4.09 -4.59
C HIS A 62 -10.55 4.96 -5.28
N ASP A 63 -10.88 4.66 -6.53
CA ASP A 63 -11.76 5.53 -7.34
C ASP A 63 -13.24 5.38 -6.99
N GLU A 64 -13.75 4.14 -6.89
CA GLU A 64 -15.18 3.87 -6.69
C GLU A 64 -15.49 3.02 -5.45
N GLY A 65 -14.48 2.59 -4.71
CA GLY A 65 -14.64 1.80 -3.50
C GLY A 65 -14.75 0.30 -3.75
N VAL A 66 -14.42 -0.46 -2.70
CA VAL A 66 -14.60 -1.92 -2.65
C VAL A 66 -16.08 -2.25 -2.78
N GLY A 67 -16.40 -3.18 -3.67
CA GLY A 67 -17.78 -3.64 -3.94
C GLY A 67 -18.53 -2.82 -5.02
N SER A 68 -17.91 -1.81 -5.62
CA SER A 68 -18.46 -1.12 -6.80
C SER A 68 -18.43 -2.01 -8.05
N GLU A 69 -19.24 -1.65 -9.07
CA GLU A 69 -19.21 -2.33 -10.37
C GLU A 69 -17.80 -2.29 -11.00
N LYS A 70 -17.11 -1.16 -10.87
CA LYS A 70 -15.73 -1.00 -11.33
C LYS A 70 -14.76 -1.92 -10.59
N TRP A 71 -14.91 -2.07 -9.28
CA TRP A 71 -14.10 -2.98 -8.49
C TRP A 71 -14.35 -4.45 -8.87
N PHE A 72 -15.61 -4.85 -9.10
CA PHE A 72 -15.92 -6.18 -9.62
C PHE A 72 -15.35 -6.43 -11.02
N ALA A 73 -15.42 -5.44 -11.92
CA ALA A 73 -14.80 -5.54 -13.24
C ALA A 73 -13.27 -5.71 -13.14
N ALA A 74 -12.62 -5.01 -12.20
CA ALA A 74 -11.21 -5.21 -11.93
C ALA A 74 -10.90 -6.65 -11.44
N CYS A 75 -11.75 -7.24 -10.60
CA CYS A 75 -11.61 -8.64 -10.15
C CYS A 75 -11.67 -9.62 -11.32
N LEU A 76 -12.61 -9.44 -12.26
CA LEU A 76 -12.70 -10.24 -13.48
C LEU A 76 -11.42 -10.11 -14.33
N SER A 77 -10.84 -8.92 -14.40
CA SER A 77 -9.58 -8.69 -15.12
C SER A 77 -8.40 -9.46 -14.50
N ILE A 78 -8.37 -9.62 -13.16
CA ILE A 78 -7.36 -10.45 -12.49
C ILE A 78 -7.58 -11.93 -12.83
N GLU A 79 -8.83 -12.39 -12.79
CA GLU A 79 -9.18 -13.77 -13.15
C GLU A 79 -8.74 -14.09 -14.59
N GLU A 80 -8.99 -13.19 -15.54
CA GLU A 80 -8.55 -13.32 -16.92
C GLU A 80 -7.03 -13.44 -17.04
N LEU A 81 -6.27 -12.63 -16.30
CA LEU A 81 -4.81 -12.71 -16.26
C LEU A 81 -4.33 -14.06 -15.72
N LEU A 82 -4.89 -14.52 -14.60
CA LEU A 82 -4.53 -15.79 -14.00
C LEU A 82 -4.80 -16.96 -14.94
N LYS A 83 -5.96 -16.98 -15.61
CA LYS A 83 -6.28 -17.99 -16.66
C LYS A 83 -5.28 -17.94 -17.80
N ALA A 84 -4.94 -16.75 -18.29
CA ALA A 84 -3.98 -16.59 -19.37
C ALA A 84 -2.57 -17.08 -18.99
N LEU A 85 -2.13 -16.79 -17.76
CA LEU A 85 -0.86 -17.29 -17.22
C LEU A 85 -0.88 -18.82 -17.09
N LEU A 86 -1.91 -19.39 -16.46
CA LEU A 86 -2.04 -20.85 -16.32
C LEU A 86 -2.02 -21.59 -17.65
N HIS A 87 -2.54 -20.96 -18.71
CA HIS A 87 -2.54 -21.55 -20.05
C HIS A 87 -1.20 -21.41 -20.79
N LYS A 88 -0.49 -20.29 -20.62
CA LYS A 88 0.68 -19.92 -21.43
C LYS A 88 2.03 -20.26 -20.80
N LEU A 89 2.10 -20.34 -19.49
CA LEU A 89 3.36 -20.54 -18.79
C LEU A 89 3.94 -21.94 -19.08
N PRO A 90 5.28 -22.09 -19.13
CA PRO A 90 5.91 -23.39 -19.34
C PRO A 90 5.51 -24.42 -18.26
N LYS A 91 5.42 -25.70 -18.63
CA LYS A 91 5.24 -26.79 -17.65
C LYS A 91 6.41 -26.81 -16.66
N GLY A 92 6.12 -27.14 -15.40
CA GLY A 92 7.03 -27.07 -14.27
C GLY A 92 7.13 -25.68 -13.63
N THR A 93 6.39 -24.68 -14.10
CA THR A 93 6.41 -23.33 -13.52
C THR A 93 5.68 -23.32 -12.19
N ARG A 94 6.35 -22.83 -11.14
CA ARG A 94 5.74 -22.52 -9.85
C ARG A 94 5.23 -21.08 -9.86
N ILE A 95 4.00 -20.89 -9.41
CA ILE A 95 3.29 -19.62 -9.37
C ILE A 95 2.94 -19.31 -7.93
N TRP A 96 3.21 -18.06 -7.53
CA TRP A 96 2.74 -17.47 -6.28
C TRP A 96 1.91 -16.25 -6.62
N VAL A 97 0.74 -16.11 -6.00
CA VAL A 97 -0.15 -14.96 -6.15
C VAL A 97 -0.45 -14.40 -4.77
N THR A 98 -0.22 -13.11 -4.58
CA THR A 98 -0.46 -12.37 -3.35
C THR A 98 -0.75 -10.90 -3.68
N SER A 99 -1.22 -10.14 -2.69
CA SER A 99 -1.20 -8.68 -2.69
C SER A 99 -0.17 -8.17 -1.68
N ASP A 100 0.06 -6.87 -1.70
CA ASP A 100 0.72 -6.11 -0.64
C ASP A 100 -0.26 -5.70 0.46
N HIS A 101 -1.46 -5.26 0.09
CA HIS A 101 -2.51 -4.86 1.01
C HIS A 101 -3.93 -5.12 0.45
N GLY A 102 -4.92 -4.95 1.31
CA GLY A 102 -6.34 -4.87 0.99
C GLY A 102 -6.81 -3.42 0.94
N MET A 103 -8.08 -3.16 1.24
CA MET A 103 -8.69 -1.82 1.08
C MET A 103 -9.94 -1.70 1.96
N VAL A 104 -10.20 -0.50 2.49
CA VAL A 104 -11.44 -0.14 3.18
C VAL A 104 -12.10 1.05 2.51
N ASN A 105 -13.43 1.12 2.55
CA ASN A 105 -14.17 2.30 2.10
C ASN A 105 -14.19 3.37 3.20
N VAL A 106 -14.02 4.63 2.82
CA VAL A 106 -14.03 5.77 3.75
C VAL A 106 -15.44 5.96 4.31
N ALA A 107 -15.52 6.02 5.63
CA ALA A 107 -16.73 6.34 6.38
C ALA A 107 -16.62 7.71 7.07
N GLU A 108 -15.42 8.12 7.48
CA GLU A 108 -15.19 9.35 8.23
C GLU A 108 -13.94 10.08 7.72
N LYS A 109 -14.00 11.41 7.63
CA LYS A 109 -12.93 12.25 7.06
C LYS A 109 -12.52 13.31 8.06
N ILE A 110 -11.34 13.14 8.66
CA ILE A 110 -10.83 14.05 9.67
C ILE A 110 -9.70 14.87 9.07
N ILE A 111 -9.94 16.16 8.83
CA ILE A 111 -8.91 17.07 8.33
C ILE A 111 -8.12 17.61 9.52
N LEU A 112 -6.82 17.33 9.56
CA LEU A 112 -5.96 17.74 10.67
C LEU A 112 -5.87 19.28 10.71
N GLY A 113 -6.18 19.87 11.87
CA GLY A 113 -6.18 21.32 12.08
C GLY A 113 -7.43 22.05 11.60
N GLN A 114 -8.44 21.34 11.08
CA GLN A 114 -9.75 21.92 10.77
C GLN A 114 -10.74 21.57 11.89
N ASP A 115 -11.22 22.58 12.60
CA ASP A 115 -12.15 22.44 13.73
C ASP A 115 -11.58 21.58 14.89
N ASN A 116 -10.25 21.45 14.97
CA ASN A 116 -9.51 20.72 16.00
C ASN A 116 -8.12 21.36 16.25
N SER A 117 -7.45 21.01 17.35
CA SER A 117 -6.13 21.55 17.71
C SER A 117 -4.94 20.70 17.24
N LEU A 118 -5.18 19.64 16.46
CA LEU A 118 -4.20 18.58 16.19
C LEU A 118 -2.91 19.08 15.52
N MET A 119 -2.95 20.22 14.82
CA MET A 119 -1.81 20.78 14.09
C MET A 119 -0.94 21.77 14.89
N ASN A 120 -1.30 22.12 16.13
CA ASN A 120 -0.63 23.17 16.91
C ASN A 120 0.89 22.97 17.07
N ASN A 121 1.31 21.72 17.26
CA ASN A 121 2.70 21.33 17.47
C ASN A 121 3.33 20.58 16.29
N VAL A 122 2.58 20.39 15.20
CA VAL A 122 3.02 19.60 14.04
C VAL A 122 3.91 20.44 13.12
N THR A 123 5.07 19.90 12.77
CA THR A 123 6.02 20.50 11.82
C THR A 123 5.90 19.89 10.43
N LEU A 124 5.54 18.61 10.34
CA LEU A 124 5.34 17.88 9.10
C LEU A 124 4.33 16.74 9.28
N VAL A 125 3.48 16.53 8.28
CA VAL A 125 2.63 15.34 8.14
C VAL A 125 3.23 14.46 7.05
N GLY A 126 3.53 13.21 7.39
CA GLY A 126 4.00 12.16 6.50
C GLY A 126 3.10 10.95 6.53
N GLY A 127 3.45 9.94 5.73
CA GLY A 127 2.65 8.72 5.58
C GLY A 127 1.36 8.94 4.79
N GLU A 128 0.46 7.98 4.86
CA GLU A 128 -0.81 7.94 4.12
C GLU A 128 -2.01 8.16 5.04
N PRO A 129 -3.21 8.49 4.51
CA PRO A 129 -4.35 8.86 5.34
C PRO A 129 -4.80 7.82 6.38
N ARG A 130 -4.46 6.55 6.18
CA ARG A 130 -4.74 5.47 7.15
C ARG A 130 -3.62 5.24 8.17
N ALA A 131 -2.40 5.71 7.89
CA ALA A 131 -1.25 5.59 8.78
C ALA A 131 -0.34 6.81 8.63
N ARG A 132 -0.55 7.80 9.51
CA ARG A 132 0.21 9.06 9.50
C ARG A 132 1.44 8.99 10.35
N HIS A 133 2.54 9.49 9.79
CA HIS A 133 3.77 9.79 10.52
C HIS A 133 3.77 11.29 10.82
N ILE A 134 3.67 11.67 12.09
CA ILE A 134 3.55 13.06 12.52
C ILE A 134 4.86 13.49 13.13
N TYR A 135 5.46 14.55 12.59
CA TYR A 135 6.67 15.14 13.11
C TYR A 135 6.31 16.39 13.90
N LEU A 136 6.93 16.54 15.06
CA LEU A 136 6.53 17.53 16.06
C LEU A 136 7.62 18.57 16.30
N ARG A 137 7.24 19.65 16.97
CA ARG A 137 8.20 20.59 17.55
C ARG A 137 8.94 19.90 18.69
N GLU A 138 10.24 20.13 18.77
CA GLU A 138 11.08 19.61 19.86
C GLU A 138 10.48 19.95 21.24
N GLY A 139 10.41 18.94 22.12
CA GLY A 139 9.87 19.07 23.47
C GLY A 139 8.35 18.93 23.61
N SER A 140 7.60 18.80 22.50
CA SER A 140 6.13 18.75 22.52
C SER A 140 5.50 17.37 22.34
N GLU A 141 6.29 16.29 22.35
CA GLU A 141 5.78 14.94 22.05
C GLU A 141 4.70 14.47 23.03
N GLN A 142 4.98 14.56 24.33
CA GLN A 142 4.11 13.98 25.36
C GLN A 142 2.74 14.68 25.43
N GLU A 143 2.73 16.01 25.47
CA GLU A 143 1.51 16.81 25.47
C GLU A 143 0.70 16.62 24.18
N THR A 144 1.36 16.53 23.03
CA THR A 144 0.68 16.31 21.74
C THR A 144 0.10 14.91 21.65
N ALA A 145 0.81 13.89 22.16
CA ALA A 145 0.28 12.52 22.20
C ALA A 145 -0.98 12.42 23.07
N ILE A 146 -1.04 13.13 24.20
CA ILE A 146 -2.22 13.20 25.06
C ILE A 146 -3.38 13.85 24.29
N ASP A 147 -3.15 15.02 23.69
CA ASP A 147 -4.16 15.78 22.94
C ASP A 147 -4.72 14.96 21.76
N TRP A 148 -3.84 14.30 21.00
CA TRP A 148 -4.23 13.44 19.89
C TRP A 148 -5.04 12.24 20.35
N ARG A 149 -4.69 11.60 21.46
CA ARG A 149 -5.46 10.47 21.99
C ARG A 149 -6.83 10.88 22.50
N GLU A 150 -6.93 12.06 23.12
CA GLU A 150 -8.21 12.59 23.60
C GLU A 150 -9.15 12.89 22.42
N GLN A 151 -8.64 13.54 21.36
CA GLN A 151 -9.47 13.95 20.22
C GLN A 151 -9.73 12.84 19.20
N LEU A 152 -8.78 11.93 18.98
CA LEU A 152 -8.86 10.90 17.94
C LEU A 152 -9.08 9.48 18.48
N GLY A 153 -9.19 9.27 19.80
CA GLY A 153 -9.22 7.93 20.38
C GLY A 153 -10.29 6.99 19.81
N GLU A 154 -11.41 7.52 19.29
CA GLU A 154 -12.43 6.74 18.59
C GLU A 154 -12.05 6.38 17.14
N TYR A 155 -11.26 7.23 16.49
CA TYR A 155 -10.97 7.18 15.05
C TYR A 155 -9.56 6.70 14.70
N ALA A 156 -8.61 6.73 15.64
CA ALA A 156 -7.23 6.32 15.41
C ALA A 156 -6.58 5.83 16.71
N ASP A 157 -5.62 4.91 16.55
CA ASP A 157 -4.69 4.55 17.60
C ASP A 157 -3.41 5.38 17.44
N ILE A 158 -2.99 6.01 18.54
CA ILE A 158 -1.87 6.97 18.55
C ILE A 158 -0.70 6.40 19.35
N TYR A 159 0.41 6.21 18.65
CA TYR A 159 1.66 5.69 19.20
C TYR A 159 2.74 6.76 19.15
N THR A 160 3.59 6.85 20.17
CA THR A 160 4.92 7.42 20.00
C THR A 160 5.78 6.47 19.18
N ARG A 161 6.91 6.95 18.65
CA ARG A 161 7.89 6.10 17.96
C ARG A 161 8.27 4.86 18.78
N THR A 162 8.57 5.04 20.07
CA THR A 162 8.96 3.94 20.96
C THR A 162 7.81 2.94 21.18
N GLU A 163 6.59 3.42 21.36
CA GLU A 163 5.42 2.55 21.53
C GLU A 163 5.12 1.75 20.27
N ALA A 164 5.22 2.36 19.08
CA ALA A 164 4.99 1.67 17.80
C ALA A 164 6.00 0.54 17.55
N ILE A 165 7.28 0.77 17.89
CA ILE A 165 8.33 -0.25 17.83
C ILE A 165 8.06 -1.36 18.86
N ALA A 166 7.74 -0.99 20.10
CA ALA A 166 7.44 -1.96 21.16
C ALA A 166 6.20 -2.82 20.84
N ALA A 167 5.22 -2.26 20.13
CA ALA A 167 4.05 -2.98 19.63
C ALA A 167 4.36 -3.89 18.43
N GLY A 168 5.58 -3.86 17.89
CA GLY A 168 6.01 -4.72 16.78
C GLY A 168 5.44 -4.31 15.41
N LEU A 169 4.93 -3.08 15.27
CA LEU A 169 4.27 -2.61 14.04
C LEU A 169 5.22 -2.59 12.82
N PHE A 170 6.52 -2.50 13.06
CA PHE A 170 7.56 -2.47 12.03
C PHE A 170 8.42 -3.73 12.01
N GLY A 171 7.94 -4.82 12.59
CA GLY A 171 8.65 -6.09 12.71
C GLY A 171 9.50 -6.20 13.99
N ALA A 172 10.15 -7.35 14.15
CA ALA A 172 10.89 -7.70 15.37
C ALA A 172 12.19 -6.91 15.55
N GLU A 173 12.81 -6.48 14.46
CA GLU A 173 14.06 -5.71 14.46
C GLU A 173 13.88 -4.43 13.65
N VAL A 174 14.09 -3.30 14.30
CA VAL A 174 14.03 -1.98 13.66
C VAL A 174 15.43 -1.39 13.62
N SER A 175 15.94 -1.15 12.42
CA SER A 175 17.25 -0.51 12.25
C SER A 175 17.19 0.97 12.63
N LEU A 176 18.34 1.54 12.99
CA LEU A 176 18.44 2.97 13.31
C LEU A 176 17.95 3.85 12.15
N ASP A 177 18.39 3.58 10.92
CA ASP A 177 17.97 4.31 9.71
C ASP A 177 16.44 4.23 9.47
N SER A 178 15.80 3.11 9.82
CA SER A 178 14.34 3.01 9.72
C SER A 178 13.65 3.82 10.82
N SER A 179 14.14 3.71 12.06
CA SER A 179 13.60 4.43 13.22
C SER A 179 13.71 5.95 13.05
N GLU A 180 14.81 6.46 12.49
CA GLU A 180 15.03 7.89 12.27
C GLU A 180 14.07 8.49 11.23
N ARG A 181 13.49 7.67 10.35
CA ARG A 181 12.47 8.10 9.38
C ARG A 181 11.05 8.06 9.94
N MET A 182 10.83 7.41 11.08
CA MET A 182 9.51 7.36 11.71
C MET A 182 9.12 8.73 12.25
N GLY A 183 7.83 9.07 12.17
CA GLY A 183 7.30 10.25 12.85
C GLY A 183 7.52 10.15 14.37
N ASP A 184 7.45 11.28 15.06
CA ASP A 184 7.48 11.31 16.52
C ASP A 184 6.22 10.66 17.09
N LEU A 185 5.07 10.89 16.42
CA LEU A 185 3.85 10.12 16.58
C LEU A 185 3.50 9.36 15.30
N ILE A 186 2.88 8.20 15.49
CA ILE A 186 2.29 7.38 14.44
C ILE A 186 0.81 7.22 14.77
N ALA A 187 -0.04 7.73 13.88
CA ALA A 187 -1.49 7.69 14.04
C ALA A 187 -2.08 6.73 13.00
N ILE A 188 -2.62 5.61 13.47
CA ILE A 188 -3.20 4.57 12.62
C ILE A 188 -4.72 4.68 12.71
N ALA A 189 -5.37 5.00 11.61
CA ALA A 189 -6.81 5.18 11.55
C ALA A 189 -7.55 3.83 11.73
N LYS A 190 -8.69 3.88 12.41
CA LYS A 190 -9.57 2.76 12.72
C LYS A 190 -10.85 2.80 11.88
N GLY A 191 -11.48 1.65 11.70
CA GLY A 191 -12.69 1.51 10.89
C GLY A 191 -12.49 2.12 9.50
N GLY A 192 -13.47 2.91 9.04
CA GLY A 192 -13.39 3.65 7.79
C GLY A 192 -12.85 5.09 7.91
N ALA A 193 -12.21 5.46 9.02
CA ALA A 193 -11.70 6.82 9.18
C ALA A 193 -10.46 7.08 8.32
N ILE A 194 -10.27 8.32 7.86
CA ILE A 194 -9.01 8.78 7.28
C ILE A 194 -8.57 10.10 7.91
N LEU A 195 -7.28 10.22 8.18
CA LEU A 195 -6.65 11.43 8.71
C LEU A 195 -6.03 12.21 7.55
N ILE A 196 -6.63 13.31 7.17
CA ILE A 196 -6.30 14.07 5.96
C ILE A 196 -5.30 15.18 6.30
N ASP A 197 -4.22 15.25 5.52
CA ASP A 197 -3.28 16.36 5.58
C ASP A 197 -3.99 17.63 5.06
N PRO A 198 -4.00 18.74 5.82
CA PRO A 198 -4.68 19.98 5.42
C PRO A 198 -4.16 20.55 4.09
N THR A 199 -2.95 20.19 3.68
CA THR A 199 -2.36 20.60 2.39
C THR A 199 -2.79 19.71 1.21
N ARG A 200 -3.42 18.56 1.49
CA ARG A 200 -3.78 17.52 0.50
C ARG A 200 -5.28 17.18 0.48
N VAL A 201 -6.12 18.04 1.06
CA VAL A 201 -7.57 17.81 1.19
C VAL A 201 -8.21 17.41 -0.14
N SER A 202 -7.89 18.11 -1.22
CA SER A 202 -8.51 17.82 -2.54
C SER A 202 -8.16 16.45 -3.09
N GLN A 203 -6.95 15.97 -2.84
CA GLN A 203 -6.44 14.70 -3.36
C GLN A 203 -6.93 13.54 -2.51
N GLU A 204 -6.80 13.66 -1.19
CA GLU A 204 -7.08 12.56 -0.27
C GLU A 204 -8.59 12.39 -0.03
N SER A 205 -9.36 13.48 -0.08
CA SER A 205 -10.82 13.42 0.07
C SER A 205 -11.54 12.95 -1.19
N ALA A 206 -10.88 12.96 -2.35
CA ALA A 206 -11.49 12.52 -3.61
C ALA A 206 -11.62 11.00 -3.72
N MET A 207 -10.78 10.24 -3.01
CA MET A 207 -10.79 8.79 -3.05
C MET A 207 -11.89 8.21 -2.15
N VAL A 208 -12.54 7.14 -2.63
CA VAL A 208 -13.60 6.41 -1.94
C VAL A 208 -13.03 5.29 -1.07
N GLY A 209 -11.98 4.61 -1.54
CA GLY A 209 -11.25 3.59 -0.79
C GLY A 209 -9.87 4.08 -0.36
N HIS A 210 -9.41 3.61 0.80
CA HIS A 210 -8.03 3.79 1.29
C HIS A 210 -7.50 2.51 1.93
N HIS A 211 -6.19 2.42 2.06
CA HIS A 211 -5.47 1.34 2.73
C HIS A 211 -4.31 1.91 3.56
N GLY A 212 -3.60 1.05 4.28
CA GLY A 212 -2.43 1.41 5.09
C GLY A 212 -2.65 1.30 6.60
N GLY A 213 -3.90 1.08 7.03
CA GLY A 213 -4.25 0.84 8.42
C GLY A 213 -4.06 -0.61 8.84
N LEU A 214 -4.60 -0.93 10.02
CA LEU A 214 -4.50 -2.27 10.64
C LEU A 214 -5.82 -3.04 10.60
N GLU A 215 -6.81 -2.60 9.82
CA GLU A 215 -8.05 -3.35 9.73
C GLU A 215 -7.81 -4.72 9.09
N THR A 216 -8.60 -5.71 9.50
CA THR A 216 -8.50 -7.06 8.95
C THR A 216 -8.68 -7.05 7.42
N ALA A 217 -9.54 -6.17 6.89
CA ALA A 217 -9.75 -5.99 5.46
C ALA A 217 -8.55 -5.37 4.72
N GLU A 218 -7.66 -4.66 5.41
CA GLU A 218 -6.43 -4.09 4.85
C GLU A 218 -5.24 -5.06 4.93
N THR A 219 -5.21 -5.92 5.94
CA THR A 219 -4.02 -6.73 6.30
C THR A 219 -4.16 -8.22 6.03
N SER A 220 -5.37 -8.76 5.85
CA SER A 220 -5.60 -10.19 5.60
C SER A 220 -5.33 -10.55 4.15
N ILE A 221 -4.06 -10.70 3.81
CA ILE A 221 -3.62 -10.95 2.44
C ILE A 221 -3.40 -12.45 2.19
N PRO A 222 -4.11 -13.05 1.23
CA PRO A 222 -3.90 -14.45 0.88
C PRO A 222 -2.63 -14.64 0.05
N LEU A 223 -1.97 -15.78 0.28
CA LEU A 223 -0.93 -16.32 -0.61
C LEU A 223 -1.43 -17.60 -1.26
N PHE A 224 -1.67 -17.55 -2.56
CA PHE A 224 -2.01 -18.73 -3.37
C PHE A 224 -0.78 -19.28 -4.07
N THR A 225 -0.69 -20.60 -4.19
CA THR A 225 0.42 -21.26 -4.88
C THR A 225 -0.06 -22.37 -5.80
N GLN A 226 0.57 -22.53 -6.96
CA GLN A 226 0.27 -23.58 -7.93
C GLN A 226 1.54 -23.97 -8.71
N THR A 227 1.65 -25.23 -9.13
CA THR A 227 2.63 -25.66 -10.14
C THR A 227 1.90 -26.18 -11.37
N ILE A 228 2.27 -25.72 -12.56
CA ILE A 228 1.73 -26.19 -13.85
C ILE A 228 2.53 -27.39 -14.35
#